data_AF-R9ITM9-F1
#
_entry.id   AF-R9ITM9-F1
#
_cell.length_a   1.000
_cell.length_b   1.000
_cell.length_c   1.000
_cell.angle_alpha   90.00
_cell.angle_beta   90.00
_cell.angle_gamma   90.00
#
_symmetry.space_group_name_H-M   'P 1'
#
loop_
_entity.id
_entity.type
_entity.pdbx_description
1 polymer ?
#
loop_
_entity_poly.entity_id
_entity_poly.type
_entity_poly.pdbx_seq_one_letter_code
_entity_poly.pdbx_strand_id
1 'polypeptide(L)'
;MLAKVEQKRKRNNVLDKTFYCCTKYRKFGKEGCSSHTIEARTVHEVVLADIQKHAGQALTDRKAMVTEIADKEQQKKELRQCKQRVSEIENLYAKLYEDLTRELITEKRFQMLSA
;
A
#
# COMPACT_ATOMS: atom_id res chain seq x y z
N MET A 1 -16.90 -12.57 -24.69
CA MET A 1 -18.23 -12.94 -24.17
C MET A 1 -18.66 -11.88 -23.18
N LEU A 2 -19.51 -10.95 -23.62
CA LEU A 2 -20.11 -9.93 -22.75
C LEU A 2 -21.00 -10.67 -21.76
N ALA A 3 -20.64 -10.61 -20.47
CA ALA A 3 -21.40 -11.22 -19.40
C ALA A 3 -22.85 -10.80 -19.53
N LYS A 4 -23.72 -11.81 -19.59
CA LYS A 4 -25.18 -11.67 -19.63
C LYS A 4 -25.57 -10.57 -18.67
N VAL A 5 -26.19 -9.52 -19.22
CA VAL A 5 -26.85 -8.44 -18.50
C VAL A 5 -27.61 -9.09 -17.34
N GLU A 6 -27.03 -9.00 -16.14
CA GLU A 6 -27.67 -9.45 -14.92
C GLU A 6 -29.05 -8.83 -14.92
N GLN A 7 -30.07 -9.69 -14.89
CA GLN A 7 -31.48 -9.33 -14.92
C GLN A 7 -31.68 -8.03 -14.15
N LYS A 8 -32.20 -7.02 -14.85
CA LYS A 8 -32.56 -5.68 -14.34
C LYS A 8 -33.23 -5.79 -12.97
N ARG A 9 -32.45 -5.82 -11.89
CA ARG A 9 -32.94 -5.49 -10.56
C ARG A 9 -33.32 -4.03 -10.68
N LYS A 10 -34.62 -3.72 -10.70
CA LYS A 10 -35.13 -2.34 -10.63
C LYS A 10 -34.69 -1.77 -9.28
N ARG A 11 -33.47 -1.27 -9.24
CA ARG A 11 -32.90 -0.61 -8.08
C ARG A 11 -33.22 0.87 -8.23
N ASN A 12 -33.96 1.43 -7.28
CA ASN A 12 -34.45 2.81 -7.36
C ASN A 12 -33.33 3.84 -7.10
N ASN A 13 -32.31 3.47 -6.33
CA ASN A 13 -31.20 4.36 -5.98
C ASN A 13 -30.12 4.34 -7.07
N VAL A 14 -29.54 5.50 -7.37
CA VAL A 14 -28.42 5.68 -8.31
C VAL A 14 -27.22 4.84 -7.90
N LEU A 15 -26.93 4.75 -6.60
CA LEU A 15 -25.80 3.98 -6.06
C LEU A 15 -25.87 2.48 -6.38
N ASP A 16 -27.07 1.98 -6.63
CA ASP A 16 -27.29 0.56 -6.91
C ASP A 16 -27.16 0.26 -8.41
N LYS A 17 -27.21 1.29 -9.25
CA LYS A 17 -27.06 1.19 -10.71
C LYS A 17 -25.61 1.30 -11.14
N THR A 18 -24.71 1.64 -10.22
CA THR A 18 -23.31 1.94 -10.50
C THR A 18 -22.38 0.97 -9.78
N PHE A 19 -21.33 0.56 -10.49
CA PHE A 19 -20.25 -0.24 -9.95
C PHE A 19 -18.92 0.27 -10.49
N TYR A 20 -17.87 0.10 -9.70
CA TYR A 20 -16.50 0.42 -10.07
C TYR A 20 -15.78 -0.87 -10.47
N CYS A 21 -15.08 -0.84 -11.61
CA CYS A 21 -14.27 -1.96 -12.09
C CYS A 21 -12.80 -1.63 -11.93
N CYS A 22 -11.99 -2.65 -11.64
CA CYS A 22 -10.54 -2.52 -11.62
C CYS A 22 -10.00 -1.97 -12.94
N THR A 23 -9.30 -0.83 -12.89
CA THR A 23 -8.67 -0.24 -14.08
C THR A 23 -7.58 -1.13 -14.64
N LYS A 24 -6.81 -1.82 -13.79
CA LYS A 24 -5.73 -2.72 -14.22
C LYS A 24 -6.28 -3.94 -14.96
N TYR A 25 -7.34 -4.57 -14.44
CA TYR A 25 -8.05 -5.64 -15.14
C TYR A 25 -8.65 -5.16 -16.47
N ARG A 26 -9.26 -3.96 -16.49
CA ARG A 26 -9.87 -3.40 -17.70
C ARG A 26 -8.85 -3.14 -18.81
N LYS A 27 -7.60 -2.80 -18.46
CA LYS A 27 -6.51 -2.49 -19.40
C LYS A 27 -5.71 -3.72 -19.84
N PHE A 28 -5.37 -4.60 -18.90
CA PHE A 28 -4.41 -5.69 -19.12
C PHE A 28 -5.05 -7.09 -18.97
N GLY A 29 -6.36 -7.16 -18.76
CA GLY A 29 -7.07 -8.43 -18.59
C GLY A 29 -6.56 -9.24 -17.39
N LYS A 30 -6.67 -10.58 -17.52
CA LYS A 30 -6.30 -11.55 -16.47
C LYS A 30 -4.82 -11.55 -16.12
N GLU A 31 -3.95 -11.15 -17.06
CA GLU A 31 -2.50 -11.08 -16.83
C GLU A 31 -2.12 -9.93 -15.89
N GLY A 32 -2.89 -8.83 -15.91
CA GLY A 32 -2.66 -7.70 -15.01
C GLY A 32 -3.34 -7.81 -13.65
N CYS A 33 -4.53 -8.41 -13.58
CA CYS A 33 -5.27 -8.61 -12.34
C CYS A 33 -6.41 -9.63 -12.46
N SER A 34 -7.06 -10.00 -11.35
CA SER A 34 -8.32 -10.75 -11.37
C SER A 34 -9.51 -9.84 -11.69
N SER A 35 -10.60 -10.42 -12.20
CA SER A 35 -11.85 -9.70 -12.47
C SER A 35 -12.53 -9.32 -11.16
N HIS A 36 -12.34 -8.10 -10.69
CA HIS A 36 -13.02 -7.59 -9.50
C HIS A 36 -13.76 -6.28 -9.78
N THR A 37 -14.93 -6.18 -9.16
CA THR A 37 -15.82 -5.03 -9.19
C THR A 37 -16.29 -4.72 -7.77
N ILE A 38 -16.62 -3.47 -7.52
CA ILE A 38 -17.15 -3.01 -6.23
C ILE A 38 -18.42 -2.21 -6.51
N GLU A 39 -19.52 -2.51 -5.82
CA GLU A 39 -20.76 -1.75 -5.95
C GLU A 39 -20.56 -0.33 -5.39
N ALA A 40 -21.12 0.69 -6.06
CA ALA A 40 -20.96 2.08 -5.62
C ALA A 40 -21.59 2.31 -4.24
N ARG A 41 -22.68 1.59 -3.91
CA ARG A 41 -23.26 1.57 -2.56
C ARG A 41 -22.24 1.17 -1.50
N THR A 42 -21.52 0.06 -1.69
CA THR A 42 -20.53 -0.41 -0.73
C THR A 42 -19.42 0.62 -0.51
N VAL A 43 -18.93 1.24 -1.60
CA VAL A 43 -17.94 2.32 -1.49
C VAL A 43 -18.51 3.49 -0.69
N HIS A 44 -19.75 3.91 -0.99
CA HIS A 44 -20.40 5.02 -0.30
C HIS A 44 -20.56 4.75 1.20
N GLU A 45 -21.07 3.58 1.59
CA GLU A 45 -21.28 3.20 2.98
C GLU A 45 -19.97 3.16 3.77
N VAL A 46 -18.93 2.54 3.21
CA VAL A 46 -17.60 2.45 3.87
C VAL A 46 -16.99 3.84 4.03
N VAL A 47 -17.01 4.67 2.98
CA VAL A 47 -16.46 6.02 3.03
C VAL A 47 -17.23 6.90 4.01
N LEU A 48 -18.56 6.83 4.01
CA LEU A 48 -19.39 7.60 4.93
C LEU A 48 -19.13 7.19 6.39
N ALA A 49 -19.06 5.89 6.67
CA ALA A 49 -18.76 5.38 8.01
C ALA A 49 -17.38 5.85 8.48
N ASP A 50 -16.38 5.85 7.60
CA ASP A 50 -15.04 6.33 7.93
C ASP A 50 -15.01 7.84 8.19
N ILE A 51 -15.72 8.65 7.36
CA ILE A 51 -15.87 10.09 7.59
C ILE A 51 -16.54 10.36 8.94
N GLN A 52 -17.63 9.65 9.25
CA GLN A 52 -18.35 9.82 10.50
C GLN A 52 -17.51 9.43 11.72
N LYS A 53 -16.72 8.36 11.61
CA LYS A 53 -15.77 7.95 12.64
C LYS A 53 -14.74 9.05 12.92
N HIS A 54 -14.08 9.56 11.88
CA HIS A 54 -13.08 10.62 12.02
C HIS A 54 -13.70 11.93 12.51
N ALA A 55 -14.91 12.27 12.05
CA ALA A 55 -15.65 13.43 12.54
C ALA A 55 -15.98 13.29 14.04
N GLY A 56 -16.41 12.11 14.50
CA GLY A 56 -16.66 11.83 15.90
C GLY A 56 -15.41 11.96 16.76
N GLN A 57 -14.27 11.45 16.29
CA GLN A 57 -12.97 11.63 16.95
C GLN A 57 -12.57 13.11 17.05
N ALA A 58 -12.73 13.86 15.95
CA ALA A 58 -12.41 15.29 15.90
C ALA A 58 -13.29 16.14 16.83
N LEU A 59 -14.56 15.76 17.01
CA LEU A 59 -15.49 16.42 17.92
C LEU A 59 -15.21 16.09 19.38
N THR A 60 -14.76 14.86 19.67
CA THR A 60 -14.49 14.39 21.04
C THR A 60 -13.19 14.97 21.58
N ASP A 61 -12.09 14.82 20.84
CA ASP A 61 -10.79 15.40 21.21
C ASP A 61 -9.96 15.70 19.97
N ARG A 62 -10.07 16.96 19.51
CA ARG A 62 -9.30 17.47 18.38
C ARG A 62 -7.79 17.40 18.61
N LYS A 63 -7.31 17.63 19.84
CA LYS A 63 -5.87 17.69 20.12
C LYS A 63 -5.27 16.29 20.05
N ALA A 64 -5.92 15.30 20.67
CA ALA A 64 -5.51 13.91 20.60
C ALA A 64 -5.50 13.37 19.16
N MET A 65 -6.52 13.71 18.37
CA MET A 65 -6.57 13.32 16.95
C MET A 65 -5.39 13.90 16.15
N VAL A 66 -5.04 15.17 16.36
CA VAL A 66 -3.92 15.82 15.65
C VAL A 66 -2.59 15.21 16.06
N THR A 67 -2.38 14.90 17.34
CA THR A 67 -1.15 14.23 17.81
C THR A 67 -1.02 12.84 17.22
N GLU A 68 -2.10 12.04 17.19
CA GLU A 68 -2.05 10.71 16.57
C GLU A 68 -1.71 10.74 15.08
N ILE A 69 -2.23 11.74 14.35
CA ILE A 69 -1.92 11.91 12.92
C ILE A 69 -0.44 12.28 12.76
N ALA A 70 0.07 13.21 13.57
CA ALA A 70 1.48 13.60 13.53
C ALA A 70 2.42 12.43 13.86
N ASP A 71 2.10 11.65 14.89
CA ASP A 71 2.87 10.48 15.29
C ASP A 71 2.90 9.41 14.21
N LYS A 72 1.77 9.14 13.55
CA LYS A 72 1.70 8.20 12.41
C LYS A 72 2.56 8.66 11.24
N GLU A 73 2.57 9.95 10.92
CA GLU A 73 3.42 10.48 9.85
C GLU A 73 4.91 10.40 10.22
N GLN A 74 5.25 10.67 11.49
CA GLN A 74 6.62 10.51 12.00
C GLN A 74 7.07 9.05 11.94
N GLN A 75 6.25 8.10 12.37
CA GLN A 75 6.52 6.66 12.26
C GLN A 75 6.72 6.21 10.80
N LYS A 76 5.92 6.73 9.86
CA LYS A 76 6.12 6.45 8.43
C LYS A 76 7.47 6.98 7.92
N LYS A 77 7.89 8.15 8.38
CA LYS A 77 9.19 8.73 8.02
C LYS A 77 10.34 7.90 8.57
N GLU A 78 10.26 7.50 9.83
CA GLU A 78 11.25 6.62 10.47
C GLU A 78 11.34 5.27 9.77
N LEU A 79 10.19 4.66 9.44
CA LEU A 79 10.15 3.41 8.67
C LEU A 79 10.83 3.56 7.30
N ARG A 80 10.64 4.68 6.60
CA ARG A 80 11.32 4.96 5.32
C ARG A 80 12.82 5.06 5.50
N GLN A 81 13.28 5.77 6.53
CA GLN A 81 14.70 5.91 6.84
C GLN A 81 15.34 4.55 7.18
N CYS A 82 14.69 3.74 8.01
CA CYS A 82 15.15 2.38 8.30
C CYS A 82 15.25 1.52 7.03
N LYS A 83 14.23 1.55 6.16
CA LYS A 83 14.27 0.81 4.89
C LYS A 83 15.41 1.27 3.98
N GLN A 84 15.64 2.57 3.90
CA GLN A 84 16.77 3.11 3.14
C GLN A 84 18.09 2.66 3.72
N ARG A 85 18.23 2.67 5.06
CA ARG A 85 19.44 2.21 5.74
C ARG A 85 19.69 0.72 5.52
N VAL A 86 18.65 -0.12 5.55
CA VAL A 86 18.76 -1.55 5.23
C VAL A 86 19.26 -1.72 3.80
N SER A 87 18.67 -1.02 2.84
CA SER A 87 19.10 -1.10 1.44
C SER A 87 20.55 -0.61 1.23
N GLU A 88 20.98 0.43 1.95
CA GLU A 88 22.38 0.87 1.94
C GLU A 88 23.32 -0.23 2.44
N ILE A 89 22.96 -0.90 3.54
CA ILE A 89 23.75 -1.99 4.11
C ILE A 89 23.80 -3.18 3.13
N GLU A 90 22.68 -3.58 2.54
CA GLU A 90 22.62 -4.64 1.52
C GLU A 90 23.55 -4.33 0.33
N ASN A 91 23.54 -3.07 -0.14
CA ASN A 91 24.43 -2.63 -1.21
C ASN A 91 25.91 -2.65 -0.80
N LEU A 92 26.23 -2.32 0.46
CA LEU A 92 27.60 -2.41 0.97
C LEU A 92 28.06 -3.87 1.07
N TYR A 93 27.20 -4.78 1.52
CA TYR A 93 27.50 -6.21 1.53
C TYR A 93 27.75 -6.74 0.11
N ALA A 94 26.91 -6.37 -0.86
CA ALA A 94 27.11 -6.77 -2.26
C ALA A 94 28.49 -6.32 -2.78
N LYS A 95 28.87 -5.07 -2.53
CA LYS A 95 30.21 -4.56 -2.90
C LYS A 95 31.34 -5.29 -2.18
N LEU A 96 31.18 -5.59 -0.89
CA LEU A 96 32.16 -6.34 -0.11
C LEU A 96 32.40 -7.74 -0.71
N TYR A 97 31.34 -8.42 -1.18
CA TYR A 97 31.45 -9.68 -1.91
C TYR A 97 32.12 -9.52 -3.28
N GLU A 98 31.80 -8.46 -4.03
CA GLU A 98 32.48 -8.15 -5.30
C GLU A 98 33.98 -7.92 -5.10
N ASP A 99 34.37 -7.17 -4.08
CA ASP A 99 35.78 -6.89 -3.77
C ASP A 99 36.54 -8.15 -3.35
N LEU A 100 35.90 -9.06 -2.60
CA LEU A 100 36.47 -10.37 -2.25
C LEU A 100 36.70 -11.24 -3.50
N THR A 101 35.70 -11.35 -4.38
CA THR A 101 35.79 -12.18 -5.60
C THR A 101 36.81 -11.64 -6.61
N ARG A 102 37.09 -10.33 -6.56
CA ARG A 102 38.16 -9.69 -7.34
C ARG A 102 39.53 -9.74 -6.66
N GLU A 103 39.63 -10.42 -5.52
CA GLU A 103 40.85 -10.53 -4.70
C GLU A 103 41.42 -9.17 -4.25
N LEU A 104 40.59 -8.11 -4.27
CA LEU A 104 40.97 -6.77 -3.81
C LEU A 104 41.09 -6.71 -2.28
N ILE A 105 40.40 -7.63 -1.59
CA ILE A 105 40.52 -7.86 -0.15
C ILE A 105 40.76 -9.34 0.14
N THR A 106 41.60 -9.62 1.14
CA THR A 106 41.86 -10.99 1.58
C THR A 106 40.68 -11.54 2.40
N GLU A 107 40.49 -12.85 2.37
CA GLU A 107 39.41 -13.53 3.10
C GLU A 107 39.43 -13.24 4.61
N LYS A 108 40.63 -13.17 5.21
CA LYS A 108 40.80 -12.78 6.62
C LYS A 108 40.28 -11.37 6.89
N ARG A 109 40.47 -10.42 5.95
CA ARG A 109 40.00 -9.04 6.08
C ARG A 109 38.50 -8.94 5.83
N PHE A 110 37.97 -9.73 4.92
CA PHE A 110 36.52 -9.86 4.69
C PHE A 110 35.81 -10.36 5.95
N GLN A 111 36.28 -11.46 6.56
CA GLN A 111 35.71 -12.03 7.79
C GLN A 111 35.66 -11.03 8.96
N MET A 112 36.67 -10.15 9.07
CA MET A 112 36.69 -9.08 10.09
C MET A 112 35.72 -7.94 9.79
N LEU A 113 35.37 -7.69 8.53
CA LEU A 113 34.50 -6.59 8.08
C LEU A 113 33.02 -7.00 7.91
N SER A 114 32.75 -8.31 7.83
CA SER A 114 31.41 -8.87 7.68
C SER A 114 30.73 -9.26 9.01
N ALA A 115 31.47 -9.20 10.13
CA ALA A 115 31.03 -9.52 11.49
C ALA A 115 30.36 -8.33 12.17
#